data_AF-A0A965YAZ2-F1
#
_entry.id   AF-A0A965YAZ2-F1
#
_cell.length_a   1.000
_cell.length_b   1.000
_cell.length_c   1.000
_cell.angle_alpha   90.00
_cell.angle_beta   90.00
_cell.angle_gamma   90.00
#
_symmetry.space_group_name_H-M   'P 1'
#
loop_
_entity.id
_entity.type
_entity.pdbx_description
1 polymer ?
#
loop_
_entity_poly.entity_id
_entity_poly.type
_entity_poly.pdbx_seq_one_letter_code
_entity_poly.pdbx_strand_id
1 'polypeptide(L)' 'KDKYEKILNEYKLKPEEISAIGDQLLTDIYGANRMGIRSILVNPISNVDFFATHFNRFFENIIMKILNKKELFTRGKYFE' A
#
# COMPACT_ATOMS: atom_id res chain seq x y z
N LYS A 1 -3.20 8.01 7.74
CA LYS A 1 -3.12 9.45 7.46
C LYS A 1 -2.22 10.10 8.50
N ASP A 2 -2.62 10.04 9.77
CA ASP A 2 -1.93 10.69 10.90
C ASP A 2 -0.45 10.29 11.05
N LYS A 3 -0.10 9.02 10.80
CA LYS A 3 1.30 8.57 10.81
C LYS A 3 2.15 9.24 9.72
N TYR A 4 1.65 9.33 8.49
CA TYR A 4 2.36 9.94 7.37
C TYR A 4 2.47 11.47 7.55
N GLU A 5 1.39 12.09 8.00
CA GLU A 5 1.37 13.52 8.30
C GLU A 5 2.35 13.88 9.42
N LYS A 6 2.45 13.04 10.46
CA LYS A 6 3.47 13.19 11.49
C LYS A 6 4.89 13.14 10.91
N ILE A 7 5.20 12.17 10.05
CA ILE A 7 6.53 12.04 9.43
C ILE A 7 6.85 13.26 8.57
N LEU A 8 5.92 13.70 7.71
CA LEU A 8 6.13 14.89 6.87
C LEU A 8 6.45 16.13 7.71
N ASN A 9 5.72 16.33 8.81
CA ASN A 9 5.90 17.47 9.70
C ASN A 9 7.20 17.38 10.52
N GLU A 10 7.53 16.20 11.04
CA GLU A 10 8.71 15.96 11.89
C GLU A 10 10.02 16.17 11.10
N TYR A 11 10.06 15.69 9.86
CA TYR A 11 11.24 15.80 9.00
C TYR A 11 11.21 17.01 8.06
N LYS A 12 10.13 17.81 8.07
CA LYS A 12 9.92 18.98 7.20
C LYS A 12 10.07 18.64 5.71
N LEU A 13 9.56 17.48 5.31
CA LEU A 13 9.62 16.98 3.95
C LEU A 13 8.31 17.26 3.23
N LYS A 14 8.40 17.45 1.91
CA LYS A 14 7.23 17.46 1.04
C LYS A 14 6.90 16.03 0.59
N PRO A 15 5.63 15.73 0.26
CA PRO A 15 5.23 14.40 -0.20
C PRO A 15 6.02 13.89 -1.41
N GLU A 16 6.50 14.79 -2.28
CA GLU A 16 7.26 14.44 -3.48
C GLU A 16 8.71 14.03 -3.19
N GLU A 17 9.23 14.36 -2.01
CA GLU A 17 10.61 14.09 -1.59
C GLU A 17 10.75 12.70 -0.94
N ILE A 18 9.64 11.99 -0.75
CA ILE A 18 9.61 10.68 -0.08
C ILE A 18 8.84 9.64 -0.90
N SER A 19 9.13 8.38 -0.62
CA SER A 19 8.38 7.25 -1.17
C SER A 19 8.04 6.25 -0.07
N ALA A 20 6.82 5.75 -0.09
CA ALA A 20 6.36 4.68 0.80
C ALA A 20 6.50 3.33 0.10
N ILE A 21 7.15 2.37 0.75
CA ILE A 21 7.31 1.00 0.26
C ILE A 21 6.65 0.06 1.25
N GLY A 22 5.75 -0.80 0.78
CA GLY A 22 5.03 -1.74 1.65
C GLY A 22 4.34 -2.85 0.86
N ASP A 23 3.91 -3.89 1.56
CA ASP A 23 3.24 -5.07 0.98
C ASP A 23 1.71 -5.03 1.14
N GLN A 24 1.19 -4.10 1.95
CA GLN A 24 -0.25 -3.91 2.16
C GLN A 24 -0.81 -2.79 1.28
N LEU A 25 -1.73 -3.15 0.38
CA LEU A 25 -2.37 -2.22 -0.55
C LEU A 25 -3.20 -1.15 0.19
N LEU A 26 -3.91 -1.50 1.27
CA LEU A 26 -4.77 -0.55 1.96
C LEU A 26 -4.01 0.33 2.97
N THR A 27 -3.12 -0.27 3.75
CA THR A 27 -2.40 0.44 4.80
C THR A 27 -1.29 1.31 4.22
N ASP A 28 -0.44 0.72 3.38
CA ASP A 28 0.78 1.37 2.92
C ASP A 28 0.54 2.17 1.64
N ILE A 29 -0.08 1.54 0.64
CA ILE A 29 -0.22 2.13 -0.69
C ILE A 29 -1.34 3.19 -0.72
N TYR A 30 -2.56 2.81 -0.34
CA TYR A 30 -3.66 3.77 -0.28
C TYR A 30 -3.44 4.85 0.79
N GLY A 31 -2.80 4.51 1.91
CA GLY A 31 -2.40 5.45 2.95
C GLY A 31 -1.45 6.54 2.42
N ALA A 32 -0.39 6.14 1.72
CA ALA A 32 0.58 7.06 1.13
C ALA A 32 -0.01 7.87 -0.05
N ASN A 33 -0.77 7.24 -0.94
CA ASN A 33 -1.38 7.92 -2.09
C ASN A 33 -2.32 9.05 -1.68
N ARG A 34 -3.08 8.88 -0.57
CA ARG A 34 -3.94 9.96 -0.04
C ARG A 34 -3.17 11.17 0.48
N MET A 35 -1.88 11.01 0.76
CA MET A 35 -0.99 12.09 1.20
C MET A 35 -0.17 12.69 0.05
N GLY A 36 -0.37 12.23 -1.19
CA GLY A 36 0.45 12.64 -2.34
C GLY A 36 1.85 12.01 -2.37
N ILE A 37 2.10 11.02 -1.50
CA ILE A 37 3.39 10.33 -1.43
C ILE A 37 3.43 9.24 -2.50
N ARG A 38 4.54 9.18 -3.25
CA ARG A 38 4.78 8.07 -4.18
C ARG A 38 4.79 6.74 -3.43
N SER A 39 3.96 5.79 -3.84
CA SER A 39 3.86 4.48 -3.20
C SER A 39 4.38 3.35 -4.10
N ILE A 40 5.03 2.36 -3.49
CA ILE A 40 5.61 1.20 -4.16
C ILE A 40 5.12 -0.06 -3.44
N LEU A 41 4.32 -0.86 -4.14
CA LEU A 41 3.77 -2.11 -3.63
C LEU A 41 4.75 -3.25 -3.90
N VAL A 42 5.16 -3.96 -2.85
CA VAL A 42 6.03 -5.15 -2.94
C VAL A 42 5.24 -6.43 -2.68
N ASN A 43 5.84 -7.57 -3.03
CA ASN A 43 5.26 -8.87 -2.70
C ASN A 43 5.38 -9.14 -1.19
N PRO A 44 4.30 -9.61 -0.53
CA PRO A 44 4.36 -10.00 0.88
C PRO A 44 5.25 -11.23 1.06
N ILE A 45 6.09 -11.21 2.10
CA ILE A 45 7.04 -12.29 2.42
C ILE A 45 6.41 -13.32 3.38
N SER A 46 5.41 -12.94 4.19
CA SER A 46 4.75 -13.83 5.15
C SER A 46 3.25 -13.52 5.30
N ASN A 47 2.44 -14.54 5.63
CA ASN A 47 0.98 -14.44 5.80
C ASN A 47 0.51 -14.42 7.27
N VAL A 48 1.44 -14.36 8.23
CA VAL A 48 1.13 -14.53 9.65
C VAL A 48 0.66 -13.20 10.23
N ASP A 49 -0.62 -13.07 10.54
CA ASP A 49 -1.11 -11.86 11.19
C ASP A 49 -2.43 -12.03 11.96
N PHE A 50 -2.54 -11.23 13.02
CA PHE A 50 -3.63 -11.13 14.00
C PHE A 50 -5.01 -10.79 13.37
N PHE A 51 -6.08 -11.01 14.14
CA PHE A 51 -7.49 -10.86 13.69
C PHE A 51 -7.81 -9.52 13.00
N ALA A 52 -7.22 -8.40 13.44
CA ALA A 52 -7.46 -7.08 12.85
C ALA A 52 -6.90 -6.97 11.41
N THR A 53 -5.76 -7.59 11.14
CA THR A 53 -5.13 -7.63 9.82
C THR A 53 -5.92 -8.51 8.84
N HIS A 54 -6.72 -9.45 9.36
CA HIS A 54 -7.57 -10.34 8.56
C HIS A 54 -8.66 -9.58 7.79
N PHE A 55 -9.26 -8.56 8.41
CA PHE A 55 -10.28 -7.74 7.75
C PHE A 55 -9.67 -6.92 6.61
N ASN A 56 -8.53 -6.27 6.84
CA ASN A 56 -7.81 -5.56 5.78
C ASN A 56 -7.43 -6.50 4.63
N ARG A 57 -6.97 -7.72 4.93
CA ARG A 57 -6.62 -8.69 3.89
C ARG A 57 -7.82 -9.16 3.06
N PHE A 58 -9.01 -9.23 3.65
CA PHE A 58 -10.24 -9.52 2.91
C PHE A 58 -10.55 -8.45 1.86
N PHE A 59 -10.54 -7.17 2.24
CA PHE A 59 -10.77 -6.07 1.30
C PHE A 59 -9.66 -5.98 0.25
N GLU A 60 -8.40 -6.18 0.65
CA GLU A 60 -7.29 -6.22 -0.30
C GLU A 60 -7.48 -7.30 -1.36
N ASN A 61 -7.89 -8.51 -0.97
CA ASN A 61 -8.13 -9.59 -1.92
C ASN A 61 -9.26 -9.24 -2.90
N ILE A 62 -10.30 -8.53 -2.47
CA ILE A 62 -11.35 -8.04 -3.36
C ILE A 62 -10.80 -7.01 -4.34
N ILE A 63 -10.05 -6.02 -3.85
CA ILE A 63 -9.47 -4.97 -4.69
C ILE A 63 -8.51 -5.59 -5.71
N MET A 64 -7.66 -6.51 -5.28
CA MET A 64 -6.75 -7.26 -6.14
C MET A 64 -7.48 -8.02 -7.25
N LYS A 65 -8.60 -8.67 -6.95
CA LYS A 65 -9.44 -9.33 -7.97
C LYS A 65 -10.01 -8.33 -8.97
N ILE A 66 -10.46 -7.17 -8.51
CA ILE A 66 -10.98 -6.11 -9.38
C ILE A 66 -9.87 -5.57 -10.29
N LEU A 67 -8.68 -5.32 -9.74
CA LEU A 67 -7.53 -4.82 -10.50
C LEU A 67 -7.04 -5.83 -11.54
N ASN A 68 -7.00 -7.12 -11.16
CA ASN A 68 -6.64 -8.20 -12.07
C ASN A 68 -7.68 -8.36 -13.20
N LYS A 69 -8.98 -8.28 -12.90
CA LYS A 69 -10.04 -8.34 -13.91
C LYS A 69 -9.98 -7.16 -14.90
N LYS A 70 -9.47 -6.01 -14.46
CA LYS A 70 -9.26 -4.83 -15.31
C LYS A 70 -7.91 -4.83 -16.02
N GLU A 71 -7.10 -5.87 -15.86
CA GLU A 71 -5.74 -5.99 -16.40
C GLU A 71 -4.80 -4.84 -15.96
N LEU A 72 -5.14 -4.16 -14.85
CA LEU A 72 -4.36 -3.03 -14.33
C LEU A 72 -3.21 -3.47 -13.44
N PHE A 73 -3.40 -4.56 -12.70
CA PHE A 73 -2.39 -5.07 -11.79
C PHE A 73 -2.65 -6.54 -11.45
N THR A 74 -1.61 -7.36 -11.57
CA THR A 74 -1.64 -8.78 -11.21
C THR A 74 -0.44 -9.10 -10.32
N ARG A 75 -0.70 -9.56 -9.08
CA ARG A 75 0.37 -10.01 -8.17
C ARG A 75 1.20 -11.12 -8.85
N GLY A 76 2.52 -11.01 -8.78
CA GLY A 76 3.44 -11.96 -9.41
C GLY A 76 3.79 -11.68 -10.87
N LYS A 77 3.07 -10.78 -11.57
CA LYS A 77 3.36 -10.37 -12.94
C LYS A 77 3.84 -8.93 -12.98
N TYR A 78 5.15 -8.72 -12.87
CA TYR A 78 5.77 -7.39 -12.76
C TYR A 78 6.63 -7.00 -13.95
N PHE A 79 7.10 -7.97 -14.74
CA PHE A 79 8.09 -7.79 -15.80
C PHE A 79 7.72 -8.52 -17.10
N GLU A 80 6.42 -8.72 -17.36
CA GLU A 80 5.95 -9.10 -18.70
C GLU A 80 6.04 -7.90 -19.66
#